data_AF-A0A6J7JFH5-F1
#
_entry.id   AF-A0A6J7JFH5-F1
#
_cell.length_a   1.000
_cell.length_b   1.000
_cell.length_c   1.000
_cell.angle_alpha   90.00
_cell.angle_beta   90.00
_cell.angle_gamma   90.00
#
_symmetry.space_group_name_H-M   'P 1'
#
loop_
_entity.id
_entity.type
_entity.pdbx_description
1 polymer ?
#
loop_
_entity_poly.entity_id
_entity_poly.type
_entity_poly.pdbx_seq_one_letter_code
_entity_poly.pdbx_strand_id
1 'polypeptide(L)'
;MALRFKAKQPGLVSVGVWGAFAIAPLALAFPISPTFVVISYLIAGVSIGPWDAYWSVAIQREVPQKYQGRVFSVDHMGSVGLMPIGMALAGPLTHLFGERPFLITAVVFHVLICILVLRVPGVKELKTPVSK
;
A
#
# COMPACT_ATOMS: atom_id res chain seq x y z
N MET A 1 -1.12 -21.74 1.66
CA MET A 1 -0.46 -22.20 0.42
C MET A 1 0.65 -21.20 0.06
N ALA A 2 1.87 -21.46 0.52
CA ALA A 2 2.98 -20.52 0.30
C ALA A 2 3.59 -20.75 -1.08
N LEU A 3 3.14 -19.97 -2.07
CA LEU A 3 3.85 -19.82 -3.34
C LEU A 3 5.26 -19.30 -3.01
N ARG A 4 6.27 -20.18 -3.07
CA ARG A 4 7.69 -19.84 -2.92
C ARG A 4 8.18 -19.09 -4.16
N PHE A 5 7.54 -17.99 -4.49
CA PHE A 5 8.00 -17.10 -5.55
C PHE A 5 9.21 -16.33 -5.02
N LYS A 6 10.42 -16.77 -5.40
CA LYS A 6 11.66 -16.09 -5.04
C LYS A 6 11.88 -14.90 -5.97
N ALA A 7 11.17 -13.81 -5.72
CA ALA A 7 11.49 -12.53 -6.36
C ALA A 7 12.92 -12.13 -5.97
N LYS A 8 13.72 -11.65 -6.94
CA LYS A 8 15.09 -11.17 -6.72
C LYS A 8 15.11 -9.89 -5.85
N GLN A 9 14.02 -9.12 -5.92
CA GLN A 9 13.76 -7.89 -5.17
C GLN A 9 12.31 -7.92 -4.65
N PRO A 10 12.04 -8.69 -3.57
CA PRO A 10 10.67 -8.88 -3.07
C PRO A 10 9.97 -7.57 -2.72
N GLY A 11 10.67 -6.58 -2.16
CA GLY A 11 10.04 -5.31 -1.85
C GLY A 11 9.69 -4.46 -3.07
N LEU A 12 10.44 -4.57 -4.17
CA LEU A 12 10.03 -3.98 -5.45
C LEU A 12 8.70 -4.58 -5.95
N VAL A 13 8.57 -5.91 -5.87
CA VAL A 13 7.33 -6.60 -6.26
C VAL A 13 6.19 -6.21 -5.32
N SER A 14 6.41 -6.20 -4.01
CA SER A 14 5.39 -5.85 -3.02
C SER A 14 4.85 -4.45 -3.21
N VAL A 15 5.74 -3.44 -3.31
CA VAL A 15 5.32 -2.04 -3.49
C VAL A 15 4.75 -1.82 -4.89
N GLY A 16 5.29 -2.49 -5.91
CA GLY A 16 4.76 -2.44 -7.27
C GLY A 16 3.33 -2.99 -7.36
N VAL A 17 3.08 -4.13 -6.74
CA VAL A 17 1.73 -4.71 -6.64
C VAL A 17 0.84 -3.80 -5.81
N TRP A 18 1.29 -3.28 -4.66
CA TRP A 18 0.55 -2.31 -3.85
C TRP A 18 0.18 -1.02 -4.60
N GLY A 19 0.99 -0.61 -5.57
CA GLY A 19 0.68 0.50 -6.47
C GLY A 19 -0.62 0.29 -7.26
N ALA A 20 -1.00 -0.97 -7.55
CA ALA A 20 -2.25 -1.31 -8.23
C ALA A 20 -3.50 -0.97 -7.40
N PHE A 21 -3.37 -0.71 -6.10
CA PHE A 21 -4.46 -0.20 -5.28
C PHE A 21 -5.04 1.12 -5.83
N ALA A 22 -4.22 1.93 -6.50
CA ALA A 22 -4.64 3.19 -7.12
C ALA A 22 -5.67 3.01 -8.25
N ILE A 23 -5.83 1.80 -8.79
CA ILE A 23 -6.82 1.49 -9.84
C ILE A 23 -8.25 1.69 -9.31
N ALA A 24 -8.53 1.38 -8.03
CA ALA A 24 -9.87 1.54 -7.47
C ALA A 24 -10.35 3.01 -7.44
N PRO A 25 -9.63 3.98 -6.82
CA PRO A 25 -10.04 5.38 -6.87
C PRO A 25 -9.98 5.97 -8.28
N LEU A 26 -9.09 5.47 -9.17
CA LEU A 26 -9.07 5.87 -10.57
C LEU A 26 -10.34 5.43 -11.32
N ALA A 27 -10.82 4.21 -11.08
CA ALA A 27 -12.05 3.71 -11.67
C ALA A 27 -13.30 4.45 -11.15
N LEU A 28 -13.28 4.92 -9.91
CA LEU A 28 -14.32 5.81 -9.38
C LEU A 28 -14.26 7.20 -10.01
N ALA A 29 -13.06 7.73 -10.29
CA ALA A 29 -12.90 9.03 -10.95
C ALA A 29 -13.39 9.03 -12.40
N PHE A 30 -13.41 7.85 -13.03
CA PHE A 30 -13.83 7.63 -14.41
C PHE A 30 -14.70 6.36 -14.49
N PRO A 31 -15.96 6.41 -14.03
CA PRO A 31 -16.81 5.23 -13.98
C PRO A 31 -17.33 4.88 -15.38
N ILE A 32 -16.53 4.10 -16.13
CA ILE A 32 -16.86 3.67 -17.50
C ILE A 32 -18.05 2.69 -17.48
N SER A 33 -18.04 1.73 -16.56
CA SER A 33 -19.13 0.77 -16.38
C SER A 33 -19.11 0.16 -14.96
N PRO A 34 -20.26 -0.34 -14.45
CA PRO A 34 -20.31 -1.01 -13.14
C PRO A 34 -19.35 -2.21 -13.05
N THR A 35 -19.28 -3.00 -14.13
CA THR A 35 -18.37 -4.17 -14.21
C THR A 35 -16.91 -3.74 -14.11
N PHE A 36 -16.52 -2.64 -14.74
CA PHE A 36 -15.16 -2.11 -14.66
C PHE A 36 -14.80 -1.68 -13.24
N VAL A 37 -15.73 -1.05 -12.51
CA VAL A 37 -15.52 -0.68 -11.09
C VAL A 37 -15.34 -1.92 -10.24
N VAL A 38 -16.19 -2.95 -10.39
CA VAL A 38 -16.06 -4.20 -9.64
C VAL A 38 -14.72 -4.88 -9.88
N ILE A 39 -14.29 -5.01 -11.13
CA ILE A 39 -12.99 -5.60 -11.47
C ILE A 39 -11.84 -4.78 -10.88
N SER A 40 -11.94 -3.45 -10.92
CA SER A 40 -10.93 -2.54 -10.34
C SER A 40 -10.78 -2.74 -8.83
N TYR A 41 -11.90 -2.91 -8.12
CA TYR A 41 -11.90 -3.22 -6.68
C TYR A 41 -11.34 -4.62 -6.37
N LEU A 42 -11.60 -5.62 -7.22
CA LEU A 42 -10.99 -6.94 -7.08
C LEU A 42 -9.46 -6.86 -7.24
N ILE A 43 -8.97 -6.12 -8.23
CA ILE A 43 -7.53 -5.90 -8.42
C ILE A 43 -6.93 -5.18 -7.20
N ALA A 44 -7.59 -4.13 -6.72
CA ALA A 44 -7.14 -3.41 -5.53
C ALA A 44 -7.11 -4.32 -4.28
N GLY A 45 -8.11 -5.18 -4.09
CA GLY A 45 -8.12 -6.14 -2.97
C GLY A 45 -6.97 -7.15 -3.02
N VAL A 46 -6.64 -7.67 -4.20
CA VAL A 46 -5.50 -8.58 -4.39
C VAL A 46 -4.16 -7.86 -4.19
N SER A 47 -4.11 -6.55 -4.47
CA SER A 47 -2.88 -5.75 -4.38
C SER A 47 -2.33 -5.59 -2.95
N ILE A 48 -3.17 -5.75 -1.94
CA ILE A 48 -2.85 -5.50 -0.53
C ILE A 48 -1.95 -6.59 0.05
N GLY A 49 -2.28 -7.86 -0.24
CA GLY A 49 -1.71 -9.01 0.45
C GLY A 49 -0.18 -9.10 0.42
N PRO A 50 0.49 -8.89 -0.73
CA PRO A 50 1.95 -8.96 -0.80
C PRO A 50 2.64 -7.95 0.12
N TRP A 51 2.19 -6.69 0.12
CA TRP A 51 2.81 -5.66 0.97
C TRP A 51 2.74 -6.04 2.45
N ASP A 52 1.55 -6.38 2.94
CA ASP A 52 1.31 -6.75 4.33
C ASP A 52 2.14 -7.95 4.80
N ALA A 53 2.21 -8.99 3.96
CA ALA A 53 2.98 -10.19 4.26
C ALA A 53 4.50 -9.94 4.28
N TYR A 54 5.04 -9.27 3.26
CA TYR A 54 6.48 -9.04 3.16
C TYR A 54 6.99 -8.06 4.22
N TRP A 55 6.20 -7.02 4.55
CA TRP A 55 6.53 -6.06 5.60
C TRP A 55 6.58 -6.72 6.97
N SER A 56 5.54 -7.49 7.32
CA SER A 56 5.47 -8.21 8.60
C SER A 56 6.63 -9.19 8.79
N VAL A 57 6.98 -9.95 7.74
CA VAL A 57 8.13 -10.87 7.76
C VAL A 57 9.45 -10.11 7.86
N ALA A 58 9.58 -8.96 7.20
CA ALA A 58 10.79 -8.13 7.29
C ALA A 58 10.99 -7.60 8.71
N ILE A 59 9.94 -7.08 9.37
CA ILE A 59 10.03 -6.62 10.77
C ILE A 59 10.45 -7.78 11.67
N GLN A 60 9.78 -8.94 11.56
CA GLN A 60 10.08 -10.10 12.42
C GLN A 60 11.52 -10.59 12.28
N ARG A 61 12.14 -10.35 11.12
CA ARG A 61 13.50 -10.80 10.80
C ARG A 61 14.57 -9.77 11.17
N GLU A 62 14.36 -8.50 10.82
CA GLU A 62 15.38 -7.45 10.93
C GLU A 62 15.34 -6.75 12.29
N VAL A 63 14.19 -6.75 12.97
CA VAL A 63 14.01 -6.06 14.25
C VAL A 63 14.23 -7.05 15.40
N PRO A 64 15.09 -6.74 16.39
CA PRO A 64 15.24 -7.57 17.58
C PRO A 64 13.89 -7.81 18.26
N GLN A 65 13.61 -9.04 18.69
CA GLN A 65 12.33 -9.47 19.26
C GLN A 65 11.73 -8.48 20.28
N LYS A 66 12.56 -7.96 21.20
CA LYS A 66 12.15 -6.97 22.22
C LYS A 66 11.62 -5.63 21.68
N TYR A 67 11.88 -5.31 20.42
CA TYR A 67 11.42 -4.08 19.76
C TYR A 67 10.30 -4.31 18.73
N GLN A 68 10.03 -5.56 18.34
CA GLN A 68 9.03 -5.85 17.29
C GLN A 68 7.65 -5.31 17.65
N GLY A 69 7.21 -5.52 18.90
CA GLY A 69 5.93 -4.97 19.37
C GLY A 69 5.87 -3.45 19.27
N ARG A 70 6.97 -2.74 19.51
CA ARG A 70 7.01 -1.27 19.39
C ARG A 70 6.92 -0.82 17.93
N VAL A 71 7.62 -1.53 17.03
CA VAL A 71 7.58 -1.22 15.59
C VAL A 71 6.19 -1.45 15.01
N PHE A 72 5.58 -2.61 15.26
CA PHE A 72 4.21 -2.88 14.84
C PHE A 72 3.20 -1.92 15.46
N SER A 73 3.37 -1.54 16.73
CA SER A 73 2.48 -0.55 17.36
C SER A 73 2.55 0.81 16.67
N VAL A 74 3.75 1.31 16.36
CA VAL A 74 3.93 2.59 15.67
C VAL A 74 3.35 2.54 14.26
N ASP A 75 3.59 1.46 13.52
CA ASP A 75 3.07 1.24 12.17
C ASP A 75 1.53 1.19 12.15
N HIS A 76 0.94 0.44 13.08
CA HIS A 76 -0.50 0.32 13.21
C HIS A 76 -1.15 1.63 13.68
N MET A 77 -0.56 2.30 14.67
CA MET A 77 -1.04 3.61 15.13
C MET A 77 -0.99 4.66 14.01
N GLY A 78 0.06 4.65 13.19
CA GLY A 78 0.15 5.53 12.02
C GLY A 78 -0.95 5.23 11.00
N SER A 79 -1.12 3.96 10.65
CA SER A 79 -2.10 3.55 9.63
C SER A 79 -3.55 3.78 10.06
N VAL A 80 -3.92 3.29 11.24
CA VAL A 80 -5.29 3.39 11.75
C VAL A 80 -5.57 4.79 12.29
N GLY A 81 -4.58 5.46 12.90
CA GLY A 81 -4.74 6.80 13.44
C GLY A 81 -4.91 7.89 12.38
N LEU A 82 -4.37 7.69 11.17
CA LEU A 82 -4.60 8.60 10.04
C LEU A 82 -5.96 8.40 9.37
N MET A 83 -6.62 7.25 9.56
CA MET A 83 -7.88 6.93 8.88
C MET A 83 -9.03 7.89 9.25
N PRO A 84 -9.29 8.21 10.54
CA PRO A 84 -10.30 9.20 10.91
C PRO A 84 -10.03 10.59 10.32
N ILE A 85 -8.75 10.99 10.23
CA ILE A 85 -8.35 12.27 9.65
C ILE A 85 -8.68 12.28 8.15
N GLY A 86 -8.35 11.21 7.43
CA GLY A 86 -8.72 11.06 6.02
C GLY A 86 -10.24 11.11 5.80
N MET A 87 -11.01 10.42 6.65
CA MET A 87 -12.47 10.43 6.60
C MET A 87 -13.06 11.82 6.88
N ALA A 88 -12.54 12.52 7.89
CA ALA A 88 -13.00 13.87 8.25
C ALA A 88 -12.69 14.89 7.15
N LEU A 89 -11.56 14.73 6.44
CA LEU A 89 -11.15 15.62 5.36
C LEU A 89 -11.83 15.30 4.02
N ALA A 90 -12.23 14.04 3.78
CA ALA A 90 -12.80 13.62 2.50
C ALA A 90 -14.02 14.47 2.09
N GLY A 91 -14.99 14.67 2.99
CA GLY A 91 -16.19 15.46 2.69
C GLY A 91 -15.91 16.94 2.36
N PRO A 92 -15.20 17.68 3.22
CA PRO A 92 -14.81 19.06 2.93
C PRO A 92 -14.00 19.21 1.64
N LEU A 93 -13.03 18.32 1.40
CA LEU A 93 -12.20 18.39 0.20
C LEU A 93 -12.98 18.07 -1.08
N THR A 94 -13.89 17.09 -1.05
CA THR A 94 -14.76 16.82 -2.20
C THR A 94 -15.77 17.94 -2.45
N HIS A 95 -16.27 18.61 -1.40
CA HIS A 95 -17.15 19.77 -1.54
C HIS A 95 -16.43 21.00 -2.12
N LEU A 96 -15.16 21.23 -1.74
CA LEU A 96 -14.38 22.38 -2.20
C LEU A 96 -13.78 22.18 -3.61
N PHE A 97 -13.27 20.99 -3.91
CA PHE A 97 -12.53 20.71 -5.15
C PHE A 97 -13.29 19.83 -6.14
N GLY A 98 -14.41 19.24 -5.73
CA GLY A 98 -15.13 18.23 -6.50
C GLY A 98 -14.58 16.81 -6.28
N GLU A 99 -15.43 15.82 -6.56
CA GLU A 99 -15.11 14.40 -6.37
C GLU A 99 -13.95 13.93 -7.25
N ARG A 100 -14.00 14.24 -8.55
CA ARG A 100 -13.00 13.74 -9.51
C ARG A 100 -11.59 14.30 -9.27
N PRO A 101 -11.38 15.61 -9.06
CA PRO A 101 -10.05 16.13 -8.69
C PRO A 101 -9.53 15.56 -7.37
N PHE A 102 -10.40 15.34 -6.38
CA PHE A 102 -10.02 14.68 -5.12
C PHE A 102 -9.53 13.24 -5.34
N LEU A 103 -10.27 12.44 -6.10
CA LEU A 103 -9.88 11.05 -6.41
C LEU A 103 -8.57 10.98 -7.22
N ILE A 104 -8.39 11.86 -8.21
CA ILE A 104 -7.14 11.95 -8.97
C ILE A 104 -5.97 12.32 -8.05
N THR A 105 -6.17 13.26 -7.13
CA THR A 105 -5.16 13.65 -6.14
C THR A 105 -4.77 12.47 -5.25
N ALA A 106 -5.75 11.70 -4.78
CA ALA A 106 -5.50 10.49 -3.99
C ALA A 106 -4.69 9.43 -4.77
N VAL A 107 -5.01 9.22 -6.06
CA VAL A 107 -4.25 8.34 -6.97
C VAL A 107 -2.80 8.80 -7.10
N VAL A 108 -2.59 10.08 -7.42
CA VAL A 108 -1.25 10.65 -7.60
C VAL A 108 -0.45 10.57 -6.30
N PHE A 109 -1.07 10.92 -5.17
CA PHE A 109 -0.45 10.84 -3.86
C PHE A 109 -0.02 9.41 -3.51
N HIS A 110 -0.90 8.42 -3.70
CA HIS A 110 -0.58 7.00 -3.44
C HIS A 110 0.61 6.53 -4.28
N VAL A 111 0.57 6.77 -5.59
CA VAL A 111 1.65 6.38 -6.51
C VAL A 111 2.96 7.08 -6.16
N LEU A 112 2.90 8.37 -5.80
CA LEU A 112 4.06 9.13 -5.36
C LEU A 112 4.68 8.53 -4.09
N ILE A 113 3.87 8.18 -3.09
CA ILE A 113 4.35 7.53 -1.87
C ILE A 113 4.97 6.16 -2.18
N CYS A 114 4.35 5.34 -3.04
CA CYS A 114 4.95 4.07 -3.48
C CYS A 114 6.34 4.28 -4.11
N ILE A 115 6.48 5.29 -4.97
CA ILE A 115 7.76 5.63 -5.60
C ILE A 115 8.79 6.08 -4.55
N LEU A 116 8.40 6.95 -3.61
CA LEU A 116 9.27 7.47 -2.56
C LEU A 116 9.73 6.36 -1.61
N VAL A 117 8.84 5.46 -1.21
CA VAL A 117 9.15 4.28 -0.38
C VAL A 117 10.18 3.39 -1.07
N LEU A 118 10.07 3.19 -2.39
CA LEU A 118 11.09 2.46 -3.16
C LEU A 118 12.45 3.18 -3.24
N ARG A 119 12.54 4.48 -2.90
CA ARG A 119 13.82 5.19 -2.79
C ARG A 119 14.48 5.02 -1.43
N VAL A 120 13.76 4.52 -0.42
CA VAL A 120 14.33 4.24 0.90
C VAL A 120 15.30 3.06 0.79
N PRO A 121 16.56 3.19 1.25
CA PRO A 121 17.55 2.11 1.19
C PRO A 121 17.05 0.82 1.85
N GLY A 122 17.21 -0.32 1.18
CA GLY A 122 16.81 -1.64 1.69
C GLY A 122 15.36 -2.04 1.40
N VAL A 123 14.49 -1.09 1.03
CA VAL A 123 13.09 -1.39 0.72
C VAL A 123 12.93 -2.18 -0.57
N LYS A 124 13.76 -1.97 -1.60
CA LYS A 124 13.65 -2.77 -2.84
C LYS A 124 14.01 -4.23 -2.56
N GLU A 125 14.99 -4.42 -1.70
CA GLU A 125 15.58 -5.71 -1.41
C GLU A 125 14.72 -6.55 -0.46
N LEU A 126 14.14 -5.95 0.60
CA LEU A 126 13.49 -6.67 1.72
C LEU A 126 14.13 -8.05 2.01
N LYS A 127 15.47 -8.08 1.97
CA LYS A 127 16.29 -9.26 1.61
C LYS A 127 16.15 -10.40 2.61
N THR A 128 15.61 -11.55 2.23
CA THR A 128 15.82 -12.78 3.01
C THR A 128 17.31 -13.13 3.00
N PRO A 129 17.98 -13.35 4.15
CA PRO A 129 19.32 -13.92 4.15
C PRO A 129 19.19 -15.31 3.53
N VAL A 130 19.81 -15.49 2.37
CA VAL A 130 20.16 -16.83 1.92
C VAL A 130 21.08 -17.38 3.00
N SER A 131 20.66 -18.48 3.62
CA SER A 131 21.51 -19.39 4.40
C SER A 131 22.96 -19.29 3.94
N LYS A 132 23.81 -18.71 4.77
CA LYS A 132 25.23 -19.07 4.73
C LYS A 132 25.38 -20.39 5.46
#